data_AF-A0A1Y5FKF8-F1
#
_entry.id   AF-A0A1Y5FKF8-F1
#
_cell.length_a   1.000
_cell.length_b   1.000
_cell.length_c   1.000
_cell.angle_alpha   90.00
_cell.angle_beta   90.00
_cell.angle_gamma   90.00
#
_symmetry.space_group_name_H-M   'P 1'
#
loop_
_entity.id
_entity.type
_entity.pdbx_description
1 polymer ?
#
loop_
_entity_poly.entity_id
_entity_poly.type
_entity_poly.pdbx_seq_one_letter_code
_entity_poly.pdbx_strand_id
1 'polypeptide(L)'
;MTKIKRFKQLEKMAEHACDKAGRELGQAQESHSKEQAQLEQLTGFFEEYRQRFHDAGASGMNARQLGDFRAFFGQLDKAIETQRQTLVDLGAKVMERQTQWIAKHQRTQSLSNALVQVQKEQLLQRNKREQKEIDERSGLAGKCGWGD
;
A
#
# COMPACT_ATOMS: atom_id res chain seq x y z
N MET A 1 33.04 6.14 -0.35
CA MET A 1 31.74 6.24 0.33
C MET A 1 31.78 5.46 1.65
N THR A 2 31.37 6.05 2.77
CA THR A 2 31.33 5.35 4.09
C THR A 2 30.14 4.38 4.17
N LYS A 3 30.26 3.32 4.99
CA LYS A 3 29.20 2.30 5.21
C LYS A 3 27.85 2.94 5.50
N ILE A 4 27.79 3.91 6.43
CA ILE A 4 26.58 4.68 6.76
C ILE A 4 25.96 5.37 5.55
N LYS A 5 26.76 6.04 4.70
CA LYS A 5 26.23 6.74 3.52
C LYS A 5 25.57 5.77 2.54
N ARG A 6 26.12 4.56 2.37
CA ARG A 6 25.52 3.50 1.54
C ARG A 6 24.19 3.00 2.12
N PHE A 7 24.15 2.69 3.41
CA PHE A 7 22.92 2.24 4.08
C PHE A 7 21.82 3.31 4.02
N LYS A 8 22.15 4.58 4.26
CA LYS A 8 21.19 5.71 4.11
C LYS A 8 20.64 5.80 2.68
N GLN A 9 21.47 5.59 1.67
CA GLN A 9 21.00 5.62 0.28
C GLN A 9 20.05 4.46 -0.02
N LEU A 10 20.38 3.26 0.46
CA LEU A 10 19.53 2.07 0.29
C LEU A 10 18.19 2.20 1.02
N GLU A 11 18.18 2.75 2.24
CA GLU A 11 16.97 3.04 3.01
C GLU A 11 16.07 4.02 2.23
N LYS A 12 16.60 5.16 1.78
CA LYS A 12 15.83 6.13 0.98
C LYS A 12 15.24 5.53 -0.29
N MET A 13 16.00 4.68 -0.99
CA MET A 13 15.49 3.99 -2.18
C MET A 13 14.36 3.01 -1.84
N ALA A 14 14.46 2.34 -0.68
CA ALA A 14 13.42 1.44 -0.20
C ALA A 14 12.16 2.21 0.25
N GLU A 15 12.31 3.33 0.95
CA GLU A 15 11.22 4.25 1.32
C GLU A 15 10.45 4.72 0.08
N HIS A 16 11.15 5.25 -0.92
CA HIS A 16 10.49 5.66 -2.17
C HIS A 16 9.76 4.52 -2.89
N ALA A 17 10.33 3.31 -2.88
CA ALA A 17 9.67 2.15 -3.45
C ALA A 17 8.44 1.71 -2.64
N CYS A 18 8.48 1.83 -1.31
CA CYS A 18 7.37 1.56 -0.41
C CYS A 18 6.24 2.59 -0.62
N ASP A 19 6.57 3.88 -0.70
CA ASP A 19 5.60 4.95 -0.95
C ASP A 19 4.92 4.78 -2.32
N LYS A 20 5.69 4.41 -3.34
CA LYS A 20 5.15 4.11 -4.66
C LYS A 20 4.16 2.95 -4.60
N ALA A 21 4.54 1.84 -3.96
CA ALA A 21 3.67 0.69 -3.80
C ALA A 21 2.40 1.04 -2.99
N GLY A 22 2.52 1.92 -1.99
CA GLY A 22 1.37 2.40 -1.21
C GLY A 22 0.39 3.22 -2.05
N ARG A 23 0.89 4.10 -2.93
CA ARG A 23 0.04 4.83 -3.89
C ARG A 23 -0.65 3.90 -4.88
N GLU A 24 0.06 2.91 -5.41
CA GLU A 24 -0.50 1.90 -6.32
C GLU A 24 -1.59 1.05 -5.64
N LEU A 25 -1.39 0.68 -4.38
CA LEU A 25 -2.41 0.02 -3.56
C LEU A 25 -3.64 0.91 -3.36
N GLY A 26 -3.45 2.19 -3.02
CA GLY A 26 -4.55 3.14 -2.85
C GLY A 26 -5.39 3.29 -4.12
N GLN A 27 -4.74 3.41 -5.29
CA GLN A 27 -5.43 3.48 -6.59
C GLN A 27 -6.22 2.20 -6.90
N ALA A 28 -5.67 1.04 -6.58
CA ALA A 28 -6.36 -0.24 -6.76
C ALA A 28 -7.60 -0.34 -5.86
N GLN A 29 -7.49 0.10 -4.59
CA GLN A 29 -8.60 0.12 -3.64
C GLN A 29 -9.69 1.10 -4.06
N GLU A 30 -9.31 2.30 -4.52
CA GLU A 30 -10.25 3.29 -5.05
C GLU A 30 -11.03 2.75 -6.25
N SER A 31 -10.31 2.11 -7.20
CA SER A 31 -10.93 1.49 -8.38
C SER A 31 -11.92 0.40 -7.96
N HIS A 32 -11.54 -0.49 -7.04
CA HIS A 32 -12.42 -1.52 -6.51
C HIS A 32 -13.67 -0.92 -5.82
N SER A 33 -13.48 0.09 -4.99
CA SER A 33 -14.59 0.76 -4.29
C SER A 33 -15.57 1.44 -5.25
N LYS A 34 -15.05 2.05 -6.33
CA LYS A 34 -15.88 2.69 -7.35
C LYS A 34 -16.75 1.67 -8.09
N GLU A 35 -16.15 0.55 -8.51
CA GLU A 35 -16.90 -0.52 -9.18
C GLU A 35 -17.90 -1.20 -8.22
N GLN A 36 -17.60 -1.25 -6.93
CA GLN A 36 -18.51 -1.77 -5.92
C GLN A 36 -19.75 -0.88 -5.77
N ALA A 37 -19.54 0.44 -5.69
CA ALA A 37 -20.63 1.41 -5.66
C ALA A 37 -21.50 1.34 -6.93
N GLN A 38 -20.88 1.13 -8.10
CA GLN A 38 -21.61 0.97 -9.36
C GLN A 38 -22.48 -0.31 -9.35
N LEU A 39 -21.99 -1.41 -8.78
CA LEU A 39 -22.77 -2.64 -8.62
C LEU A 39 -23.98 -2.43 -7.70
N GLU A 40 -23.78 -1.72 -6.59
CA GLU A 40 -24.85 -1.38 -5.63
C GLU A 40 -25.93 -0.54 -6.29
N GLN A 41 -25.54 0.47 -7.09
CA GLN A 41 -26.48 1.26 -7.88
C GLN A 41 -27.28 0.40 -8.87
N LEU A 42 -26.61 -0.49 -9.63
CA LEU A 42 -27.30 -1.39 -10.57
C LEU A 42 -28.29 -2.32 -9.85
N THR A 43 -27.94 -2.79 -8.67
CA THR A 43 -28.80 -3.67 -7.86
C THR A 43 -30.02 -2.90 -7.32
N GLY A 44 -29.82 -1.67 -6.84
CA GLY A 44 -30.92 -0.80 -6.44
C GLY A 44 -31.87 -0.48 -7.59
N PHE A 45 -31.33 -0.12 -8.76
CA PHE A 45 -32.15 0.09 -9.96
C PHE A 45 -32.93 -1.16 -10.37
N PHE A 46 -32.34 -2.35 -10.22
CA PHE A 46 -33.01 -3.61 -10.51
C PHE A 46 -34.22 -3.84 -9.60
N GLU A 47 -34.10 -3.55 -8.30
CA GLU A 47 -35.20 -3.65 -7.34
C GLU A 47 -36.34 -2.67 -7.67
N GLU A 48 -36.01 -1.41 -7.96
CA GLU A 48 -37.00 -0.41 -8.39
C GLU A 48 -37.75 -0.87 -9.65
N TYR A 49 -37.03 -1.44 -10.62
CA TYR A 49 -37.63 -1.90 -11.88
C TYR A 49 -38.49 -3.15 -11.70
N ARG A 50 -38.12 -4.04 -10.78
CA ARG A 50 -38.97 -5.18 -10.39
C ARG A 50 -40.28 -4.72 -9.76
N GLN A 51 -40.25 -3.69 -8.93
CA GLN A 51 -41.47 -3.12 -8.36
C GLN A 51 -42.39 -2.55 -9.45
N ARG A 52 -41.83 -1.77 -10.38
CA ARG A 52 -42.59 -1.24 -11.53
C ARG A 52 -43.20 -2.34 -12.40
N PHE A 53 -42.44 -3.42 -12.63
CA PHE A 53 -42.95 -4.58 -13.37
C PHE A 53 -44.14 -5.23 -12.65
N HIS A 54 -44.04 -5.43 -11.34
CA HIS A 54 -45.12 -5.99 -10.52
C HIS A 54 -46.39 -5.12 -10.57
N ASP A 55 -46.25 -3.80 -10.39
CA ASP A 55 -47.39 -2.87 -10.39
C ASP A 55 -48.05 -2.76 -11.77
N ALA A 56 -47.26 -2.78 -12.83
CA ALA A 56 -47.76 -2.82 -14.21
C ALA A 56 -48.45 -4.16 -14.52
N GLY A 57 -47.99 -5.27 -13.95
CA GLY A 57 -48.66 -6.57 -14.04
C GLY A 57 -50.03 -6.57 -13.34
N ALA A 58 -50.12 -5.94 -12.17
CA ALA A 58 -51.36 -5.83 -11.40
C ALA A 58 -52.42 -4.93 -12.06
N SER A 59 -52.00 -3.89 -12.78
CA SER A 59 -52.89 -2.94 -13.48
C SER A 59 -53.25 -3.34 -14.91
N GLY A 60 -52.67 -4.44 -15.42
CA GLY A 60 -52.85 -4.91 -16.80
C GLY A 60 -51.79 -4.37 -17.75
N MET A 61 -50.87 -5.24 -18.17
CA MET A 61 -49.74 -4.91 -19.04
C MET A 61 -50.00 -5.36 -20.48
N ASN A 62 -49.63 -4.53 -21.47
CA ASN A 62 -49.66 -4.92 -22.88
C ASN A 62 -48.38 -5.66 -23.32
N ALA A 63 -48.46 -6.36 -24.46
CA ALA A 63 -47.35 -7.18 -24.96
C ALA A 63 -46.06 -6.37 -25.23
N ARG A 64 -46.17 -5.09 -25.60
CA ARG A 64 -45.02 -4.21 -25.84
C ARG A 64 -44.30 -3.89 -24.53
N GLN A 65 -45.03 -3.47 -23.51
CA GLN A 65 -44.48 -3.20 -22.18
C GLN A 65 -43.78 -4.45 -21.62
N LEU A 66 -44.38 -5.63 -21.77
CA LEU A 66 -43.76 -6.89 -21.34
C LEU A 66 -42.44 -7.16 -22.09
N GLY A 67 -42.40 -6.89 -23.39
CA GLY A 67 -41.19 -6.99 -24.20
C GLY A 67 -40.09 -6.03 -23.72
N ASP A 68 -40.44 -4.77 -23.45
CA ASP A 68 -39.51 -3.75 -22.97
C ASP A 68 -38.91 -4.13 -21.61
N PHE A 69 -39.72 -4.63 -20.67
CA PHE A 69 -39.25 -5.14 -19.38
C PHE A 69 -38.27 -6.30 -19.53
N ARG A 70 -38.61 -7.30 -20.37
CA ARG A 70 -37.73 -8.47 -20.58
C ARG A 70 -36.40 -8.07 -21.20
N ALA A 71 -36.41 -7.16 -22.17
CA ALA A 71 -35.19 -6.66 -22.78
C ALA A 71 -34.31 -5.92 -21.77
N PHE A 72 -34.91 -5.06 -20.94
CA PHE A 72 -34.18 -4.31 -19.93
C PHE A 72 -33.61 -5.20 -18.82
N PHE A 73 -34.38 -6.18 -18.30
CA PHE A 73 -33.86 -7.15 -17.35
C PHE A 73 -32.67 -7.93 -17.91
N GLY A 74 -32.75 -8.37 -19.17
CA GLY A 74 -31.64 -9.06 -19.83
C GLY A 74 -30.39 -8.19 -20.01
N GLN A 75 -30.54 -6.86 -20.17
CA GLN A 75 -29.41 -5.93 -20.21
C GLN A 75 -28.81 -5.71 -18.80
N LEU A 76 -29.65 -5.55 -17.78
CA LEU A 76 -29.22 -5.37 -16.40
C LEU A 76 -28.50 -6.61 -15.86
N ASP A 77 -29.02 -7.80 -16.09
CA ASP A 77 -28.38 -9.05 -15.65
C ASP A 77 -26.97 -9.18 -16.23
N LYS A 78 -26.81 -8.87 -17.53
CA LYS A 78 -25.50 -8.87 -18.19
C LYS A 78 -24.56 -7.82 -17.61
N ALA A 79 -25.06 -6.62 -17.33
CA ALA A 79 -24.28 -5.55 -16.73
C ALA A 79 -23.81 -5.92 -15.31
N ILE A 80 -24.71 -6.44 -14.48
CA ILE A 80 -24.42 -6.92 -13.12
C ILE A 80 -23.37 -8.03 -13.14
N GLU A 81 -23.50 -9.00 -14.05
CA GLU A 81 -22.53 -10.08 -14.16
C GLU A 81 -21.14 -9.58 -14.58
N THR A 82 -21.09 -8.66 -15.56
CA THR A 82 -19.84 -8.02 -15.99
C THR A 82 -19.19 -7.25 -14.83
N GLN A 83 -20.01 -6.54 -14.05
CA GLN A 83 -19.57 -5.77 -12.90
C GLN A 83 -18.99 -6.66 -11.79
N ARG A 84 -19.66 -7.80 -11.52
CA ARG A 84 -19.19 -8.80 -10.55
C ARG A 84 -17.85 -9.39 -10.97
N GLN A 85 -17.70 -9.77 -12.24
CA GLN A 85 -16.41 -10.28 -12.73
C GLN A 85 -15.31 -9.22 -12.61
N THR A 86 -15.61 -7.96 -12.94
CA THR A 86 -14.67 -6.85 -12.80
C THR A 86 -14.24 -6.66 -11.34
N LEU A 87 -15.16 -6.78 -10.38
CA LEU A 87 -14.86 -6.70 -8.95
C LEU A 87 -13.95 -7.83 -8.48
N VAL A 88 -14.16 -9.07 -8.96
CA VAL A 88 -13.27 -10.20 -8.66
C VAL A 88 -11.84 -9.88 -9.12
N ASP A 89 -11.69 -9.39 -10.36
CA ASP A 89 -10.39 -9.07 -10.93
C ASP A 89 -9.71 -7.90 -10.20
N LEU A 90 -10.47 -6.87 -9.83
CA LEU A 90 -9.98 -5.74 -9.04
C LEU A 90 -9.61 -6.17 -7.62
N GLY A 91 -10.38 -7.06 -7.00
CA GLY A 91 -10.10 -7.60 -5.68
C GLY A 91 -8.79 -8.39 -5.67
N ALA A 92 -8.56 -9.21 -6.69
CA ALA A 92 -7.28 -9.89 -6.88
C ALA A 92 -6.11 -8.91 -7.03
N LYS A 93 -6.28 -7.83 -7.80
CA LYS A 93 -5.26 -6.77 -7.94
C LYS A 93 -5.00 -6.06 -6.62
N VAL A 94 -6.02 -5.74 -5.82
CA VAL A 94 -5.85 -5.12 -4.49
C VAL A 94 -5.01 -6.03 -3.60
N MET A 95 -5.32 -7.32 -3.54
CA MET A 95 -4.54 -8.28 -2.75
C MET A 95 -3.08 -8.36 -3.23
N GLU A 96 -2.85 -8.41 -4.53
CA GLU A 96 -1.51 -8.43 -5.12
C GLU A 96 -0.70 -7.18 -4.72
N ARG A 97 -1.29 -5.99 -4.88
CA ARG A 97 -0.65 -4.71 -4.51
C ARG A 97 -0.42 -4.62 -3.02
N GLN A 98 -1.32 -5.15 -2.20
CA GLN A 98 -1.17 -5.19 -0.76
C GLN A 98 0.03 -6.06 -0.36
N THR A 99 0.16 -7.26 -0.94
CA THR A 99 1.34 -8.12 -0.71
C THR A 99 2.64 -7.43 -1.13
N GLN A 100 2.66 -6.77 -2.29
CA GLN A 100 3.83 -6.01 -2.76
C GLN A 100 4.20 -4.88 -1.79
N TRP A 101 3.21 -4.10 -1.34
CA TRP A 101 3.43 -3.02 -0.38
C TRP A 101 3.97 -3.54 0.96
N ILE A 102 3.38 -4.60 1.51
CA ILE A 102 3.85 -5.23 2.77
C ILE A 102 5.32 -5.66 2.64
N ALA A 103 5.69 -6.33 1.55
CA ALA A 103 7.07 -6.77 1.33
C ALA A 103 8.06 -5.59 1.23
N LYS A 104 7.67 -4.49 0.55
CA LYS A 104 8.47 -3.27 0.46
C LYS A 104 8.59 -2.56 1.81
N HIS A 105 7.52 -2.53 2.58
CA HIS A 105 7.48 -1.97 3.93
C HIS A 105 8.43 -2.72 4.87
N GLN A 106 8.35 -4.06 4.91
CA GLN A 106 9.24 -4.90 5.70
C GLN A 106 10.72 -4.71 5.33
N ARG A 107 11.03 -4.59 4.03
CA ARG A 107 12.40 -4.32 3.56
C ARG A 107 12.89 -2.96 4.05
N THR A 108 12.03 -1.94 3.99
CA THR A 108 12.35 -0.58 4.45
C THR A 108 12.64 -0.58 5.95
N GLN A 109 11.78 -1.21 6.75
CA GLN A 109 11.98 -1.36 8.19
C GLN A 109 13.29 -2.09 8.52
N SER A 110 13.58 -3.17 7.79
CA SER A 110 14.82 -3.94 7.98
C SER A 110 16.07 -3.10 7.69
N LEU A 111 16.06 -2.29 6.63
CA LEU A 111 17.16 -1.38 6.28
C LEU A 111 17.33 -0.27 7.33
N SER A 112 16.23 0.28 7.83
CA SER A 112 16.25 1.30 8.87
C SER A 112 16.87 0.77 10.16
N ASN A 113 16.43 -0.41 10.60
CA ASN A 113 17.01 -1.09 11.76
C ASN A 113 18.51 -1.35 11.57
N ALA A 114 18.93 -1.84 10.40
CA ALA A 114 20.34 -2.07 10.10
C ALA A 114 21.16 -0.77 10.12
N LEU A 115 20.61 0.34 9.59
CA LEU A 115 21.28 1.63 9.63
C LEU A 115 21.49 2.12 11.07
N VAL A 116 20.49 1.96 11.95
CA VAL A 116 20.61 2.32 13.38
C VAL A 116 21.75 1.54 14.04
N GLN A 117 21.87 0.23 13.75
CA GLN A 117 22.97 -0.57 14.30
C GLN A 117 24.34 -0.10 13.79
N VAL A 118 24.47 0.16 12.49
CA VAL A 118 25.73 0.66 11.91
C VAL A 118 26.11 2.03 12.50
N GLN A 119 25.13 2.90 12.76
CA GLN A 119 25.37 4.20 13.42
C GLN A 119 25.88 4.02 14.85
N LYS A 120 25.27 3.11 15.62
CA LYS A 120 25.71 2.78 16.98
C LYS A 120 27.14 2.21 16.98
N GLU A 121 27.44 1.26 16.11
CA GLU A 121 28.79 0.70 15.96
C GLU A 121 29.82 1.79 15.67
N GLN A 122 29.53 2.69 14.72
CA GLN A 122 30.46 3.75 14.36
C GLN A 122 30.70 4.72 15.53
N LEU A 123 29.65 5.05 16.30
CA LEU A 123 29.77 5.90 17.48
C LEU A 123 30.64 5.24 18.56
N LEU A 124 30.43 3.95 18.82
CA LEU A 124 31.27 3.20 19.77
C LEU A 124 32.75 3.15 19.33
N GLN A 125 33.01 2.92 18.04
CA GLN A 125 34.38 2.92 17.51
C GLN A 125 35.03 4.30 17.60
N ARG A 126 34.27 5.37 17.35
CA ARG A 126 34.73 6.74 17.51
C ARG A 126 35.09 7.04 18.97
N ASN A 127 34.21 6.71 19.92
CA ASN A 127 34.46 6.94 21.34
C ASN A 127 35.70 6.17 21.84
N LYS A 128 35.87 4.91 21.42
CA LYS A 128 37.06 4.11 21.74
C LYS A 128 38.35 4.75 21.21
N ARG A 129 38.29 5.29 20.00
CA ARG A 129 39.45 5.98 19.39
C ARG A 129 39.78 7.29 20.11
N GLU A 130 38.77 8.10 20.41
CA GLU A 130 38.93 9.36 21.15
C GLU A 130 39.50 9.12 22.56
N GLN A 131 39.02 8.09 23.28
CA GLN A 131 39.58 7.72 24.58
C GLN A 131 41.06 7.34 24.48
N LYS A 132 41.42 6.51 23.49
CA LYS A 132 42.82 6.11 23.28
C LYS A 132 43.73 7.31 22.98
N GLU A 133 43.27 8.26 22.17
CA GLU A 133 44.02 9.48 21.84
C GLU A 133 44.20 10.39 23.08
N ILE A 134 43.21 10.44 23.98
CA ILE A 134 43.31 11.15 25.27
C ILE A 134 44.31 10.47 26.20
N ASP A 135 44.26 9.15 26.33
CA ASP A 135 45.15 8.37 27.20
C ASP A 135 46.61 8.48 26.72
N GLU A 136 46.86 8.44 25.41
CA GLU A 136 48.19 8.62 24.82
C GLU A 136 48.76 10.02 25.11
N ARG A 137 47.96 11.08 24.97
CA ARG A 137 48.38 12.45 25.29
C ARG A 137 48.64 12.66 26.78
N SER A 138 47.79 12.07 27.63
CA SER A 138 47.90 12.17 29.09
C SER A 138 49.09 11.37 29.62
N GLY A 139 49.35 10.19 29.06
CA GLY A 139 50.51 9.36 29.37
C GLY A 139 51.85 9.97 28.93
N LEU A 140 51.86 10.76 27.84
CA LEU A 140 53.02 11.54 27.41
C LEU A 140 53.29 12.73 28.34
N ALA A 141 52.25 13.43 28.81
CA ALA A 141 52.39 14.53 29.77
C ALA A 141 52.91 14.04 31.14
N GLY A 142 52.52 12.85 31.60
CA GLY A 142 53.00 12.26 32.85
C GLY A 142 54.46 11.81 32.83
N LYS A 143 55.06 11.58 31.66
CA LYS A 143 56.47 11.18 31.51
C LYS A 143 57.46 12.35 31.45
N CYS A 144 57.00 13.59 31.22
CA CYS A 144 57.85 14.78 31.16
C CYS A 144 57.94 15.57 32.49
N GLY A 145 57.46 15.03 33.62
CA GLY A 145 57.28 15.77 34.87
C GLY A 145 58.16 15.39 36.07
N TRP A 146 59.22 14.59 35.90
CA TRP A 146 60.18 14.27 36.98
C TRP A 146 61.60 14.23 36.42
N GLY A 147 62.27 15.36 36.44
CA GLY A 147 63.64 15.53 35.97
C GLY A 147 64.13 16.95 36.22
N ASP A 148 64.24 17.30 37.50
CA ASP A 148 65.30 18.10 38.15
C ASP A 148 64.81 18.67 39.50
#